data_AF-A0AAV6YJQ7-F1
#
_entry.id   AF-A0AAV6YJQ7-F1
#
_cell.length_a   1.000
_cell.length_b   1.000
_cell.length_c   1.000
_cell.angle_alpha   90.00
_cell.angle_beta   90.00
_cell.angle_gamma   90.00
#
_symmetry.space_group_name_H-M   'P 1'
#
loop_
_entity.id
_entity.type
_entity.pdbx_description
1 polymer ?
#
loop_
_entity_poly.entity_id
_entity_poly.type
_entity_poly.pdbx_seq_one_letter_code
_entity_poly.pdbx_strand_id
1 'polypeptide(L)'
;MQHIQGAINRVPALETTGIKSTVCGPESFTADHKPLLGEAPEVRGFFLGCGFNSAGMMLGGGCGKELAHWIIHGRPEKDMYGYDIR
;
A
#
# COMPACT_ATOMS: atom_id res chain seq x y z
N MET A 1 9.82 19.59 -16.12
CA MET A 1 10.65 18.93 -15.09
C MET A 1 10.55 19.64 -13.73
N GLN A 2 9.36 20.05 -13.30
CA GLN A 2 9.18 20.86 -12.08
C GLN A 2 9.69 20.13 -10.82
N HIS A 3 9.40 18.84 -10.69
CA HIS A 3 9.81 18.05 -9.52
C HIS A 3 11.33 17.87 -9.44
N ILE A 4 12.02 17.71 -10.57
CA ILE A 4 13.49 17.60 -10.61
C ILE A 4 14.13 18.93 -10.21
N GLN A 5 13.66 20.05 -10.76
CA GLN A 5 14.17 21.37 -10.37
C GLN A 5 13.94 21.66 -8.88
N GLY A 6 12.78 21.26 -8.34
CA GLY A 6 12.48 21.36 -6.92
C GLY A 6 13.41 20.51 -6.05
N ALA A 7 13.77 19.30 -6.50
CA ALA A 7 14.73 18.44 -5.81
C ALA A 7 16.15 19.06 -5.80
N ILE A 8 16.60 19.62 -6.93
CA ILE A 8 17.90 20.33 -7.03
C ILE A 8 17.92 21.55 -6.10
N ASN A 9 16.87 22.36 -6.09
CA ASN A 9 16.79 23.51 -5.18
C ASN A 9 16.89 23.10 -3.70
N ARG A 10 16.35 21.94 -3.35
CA ARG A 10 16.43 21.39 -1.98
C ARG A 10 17.79 20.75 -1.69
N VAL A 11 18.41 20.10 -2.67
CA VAL A 11 19.69 19.39 -2.55
C VAL A 11 20.55 19.70 -3.79
N PRO A 12 21.36 20.78 -3.76
CA PRO A 12 22.08 21.27 -4.94
C PRO A 12 23.05 20.26 -5.58
N ALA A 13 23.63 19.35 -4.78
CA ALA A 13 24.51 18.30 -5.30
C ALA A 13 23.84 17.40 -6.36
N LEU A 14 22.51 17.31 -6.39
CA LEU A 14 21.77 16.53 -7.39
C LEU A 14 21.94 17.07 -8.82
N GLU A 15 22.31 18.34 -9.00
CA GLU A 15 22.50 18.96 -10.33
C GLU A 15 23.62 18.26 -11.13
N THR A 16 24.71 17.87 -10.47
CA THR A 16 25.90 17.31 -11.13
C THR A 16 26.09 15.81 -10.88
N THR A 17 25.32 15.21 -9.98
CA THR A 17 25.43 13.77 -9.63
C THR A 17 25.02 12.84 -10.78
N GLY A 18 24.12 13.29 -11.67
CA GLY A 18 23.58 12.48 -12.77
C GLY A 18 22.51 11.47 -12.35
N ILE A 19 21.89 10.79 -13.32
CA ILE A 19 20.81 9.80 -13.13
C ILE A 19 21.33 8.40 -13.43
N LYS A 20 21.30 7.50 -12.45
CA LYS A 20 21.69 6.08 -12.64
C LYS A 20 20.65 5.29 -13.43
N SER A 21 19.37 5.46 -13.09
CA SER A 21 18.26 4.71 -13.69
C SER A 21 16.94 5.42 -13.42
N THR A 22 15.98 5.25 -14.33
CA THR A 22 14.57 5.60 -14.12
C THR A 22 13.77 4.32 -13.96
N VAL A 23 12.92 4.26 -12.94
CA VAL A 23 12.07 3.09 -12.67
C VAL A 23 10.63 3.55 -12.71
N CYS A 24 9.82 2.88 -13.53
CA CYS A 24 8.39 3.07 -13.62
C CYS A 24 7.75 1.70 -13.50
N GLY A 25 6.99 1.49 -12.42
CA GLY A 25 6.28 0.25 -12.14
C GLY A 25 4.78 0.52 -12.02
N PRO A 26 3.92 -0.47 -12.34
CA PRO A 26 2.50 -0.38 -12.05
C PRO A 26 2.27 -0.43 -10.54
N GLU A 27 1.21 0.23 -10.09
CA GLU A 27 0.80 0.19 -8.70
C GLU A 27 -0.71 -0.01 -8.56
N SER A 28 -1.10 -0.79 -7.55
CA SER A 28 -2.50 -1.09 -7.28
C SER A 28 -3.12 0.00 -6.41
N PHE A 29 -3.74 0.97 -7.08
CA PHE A 29 -4.46 2.05 -6.43
C PHE A 29 -5.94 1.69 -6.20
N THR A 30 -6.44 2.03 -5.02
CA THR A 30 -7.86 1.98 -4.68
C THR A 30 -8.43 3.39 -4.67
N ALA A 31 -9.75 3.53 -4.80
CA ALA A 31 -10.40 4.83 -4.94
C ALA A 31 -10.20 5.75 -3.71
N ASP A 32 -9.96 5.18 -2.53
CA ASP A 32 -9.77 5.90 -1.28
C ASP A 32 -8.32 5.84 -0.74
N HIS A 33 -7.40 5.30 -1.54
CA HIS A 33 -5.99 5.11 -1.21
C HIS A 33 -5.67 4.15 -0.04
N LYS A 34 -6.63 3.33 0.40
CA LYS A 34 -6.38 2.30 1.42
C LYS A 34 -6.36 0.88 0.85
N PRO A 35 -5.57 -0.04 1.43
CA PRO A 35 -5.65 -1.45 1.07
C PRO A 35 -7.02 -2.04 1.39
N LEU A 36 -7.37 -3.04 0.60
CA LEU A 36 -8.57 -3.86 0.76
C LEU A 36 -8.21 -5.09 1.59
N LEU A 37 -8.84 -5.25 2.75
CA LEU A 37 -8.62 -6.35 3.69
C LEU A 37 -9.93 -7.00 4.12
N GLY A 38 -9.94 -8.32 4.26
CA GLY A 38 -11.08 -9.07 4.81
C GLY A 38 -11.67 -10.10 3.86
N GLU A 39 -12.71 -10.80 4.31
CA GLU A 39 -13.37 -11.87 3.56
C GLU A 39 -14.37 -11.29 2.55
N ALA A 40 -14.26 -11.71 1.29
CA ALA A 40 -15.17 -11.28 0.23
C ALA A 40 -16.61 -11.73 0.54
N PRO A 41 -17.60 -10.83 0.51
CA PRO A 41 -18.97 -11.18 0.86
C PRO A 41 -19.59 -12.18 -0.13
N GLU A 42 -19.08 -12.27 -1.35
CA GLU A 42 -19.59 -13.15 -2.40
C GLU A 42 -19.05 -14.59 -2.31
N VAL A 43 -17.88 -14.81 -1.68
CA VAL A 43 -17.19 -16.10 -1.68
C VAL A 43 -16.61 -16.40 -0.30
N ARG A 44 -17.24 -17.37 0.40
CA ARG A 44 -16.78 -17.84 1.70
C ARG A 44 -15.35 -18.41 1.62
N GLY A 45 -14.52 -17.98 2.56
CA GLY A 45 -13.12 -18.38 2.70
C GLY A 45 -12.16 -17.65 1.76
N PHE A 46 -12.65 -16.70 0.96
CA PHE A 46 -11.82 -15.91 0.05
C PHE A 46 -11.47 -14.56 0.69
N PHE A 47 -10.20 -14.37 1.04
CA PHE A 47 -9.73 -13.17 1.74
C PHE A 47 -8.92 -12.26 0.82
N LEU A 48 -9.19 -10.96 0.89
CA LEU A 48 -8.44 -9.92 0.20
C LEU A 48 -7.35 -9.37 1.12
N GLY A 49 -6.21 -9.09 0.49
CA GLY A 49 -5.06 -8.38 1.06
C GLY A 49 -4.28 -7.75 -0.07
N CYS A 50 -4.88 -6.75 -0.71
CA CYS A 50 -4.38 -6.14 -1.95
C CYS A 50 -4.64 -4.63 -1.98
N GLY A 51 -4.22 -3.95 -3.07
CA GLY A 51 -4.50 -2.52 -3.24
C GLY A 51 -3.71 -1.61 -2.31
N PHE A 52 -2.43 -1.90 -2.06
CA PHE A 52 -1.65 -1.19 -1.05
C PHE A 52 -1.19 0.23 -1.44
N ASN A 53 -1.54 0.77 -2.60
CA ASN A 53 -1.27 2.18 -2.97
C ASN A 53 0.18 2.64 -2.72
N SER A 54 1.19 1.83 -3.10
CA SER A 54 2.61 2.11 -2.82
C SER A 54 3.05 2.08 -1.34
N ALA A 55 2.14 1.75 -0.43
CA ALA A 55 2.40 1.56 1.00
C ALA A 55 2.62 0.07 1.38
N GLY A 56 2.75 -0.82 0.39
CA GLY A 56 2.83 -2.27 0.63
C GLY A 56 3.99 -2.68 1.52
N MET A 57 5.17 -2.08 1.34
CA MET A 57 6.33 -2.36 2.21
C MET A 57 6.12 -1.86 3.63
N MET A 58 5.45 -0.71 3.81
CA MET A 58 5.20 -0.11 5.12
C MET A 58 4.11 -0.88 5.89
N LEU A 59 3.03 -1.23 5.20
CA LEU A 59 1.82 -1.79 5.82
C LEU A 59 1.82 -3.33 5.86
N GLY A 60 2.61 -3.99 5.01
CA GLY A 60 2.53 -5.44 4.79
C GLY A 60 2.61 -6.28 6.05
N GLY A 61 3.50 -5.93 7.00
CA GLY A 61 3.62 -6.66 8.26
C GLY A 61 2.37 -6.55 9.14
N GLY A 62 1.85 -5.34 9.33
CA GLY A 62 0.66 -5.10 10.15
C GLY A 62 -0.60 -5.66 9.51
N CYS A 63 -0.84 -5.37 8.23
CA CYS A 63 -2.00 -5.87 7.50
C CYS A 63 -1.99 -7.39 7.37
N GLY A 64 -0.81 -8.00 7.17
CA GLY A 64 -0.68 -9.46 7.15
C GLY A 64 -1.06 -10.11 8.48
N LYS A 65 -0.64 -9.52 9.61
CA LYS A 65 -1.05 -9.99 10.94
C LYS A 65 -2.57 -9.91 11.11
N GLU A 66 -3.17 -8.74 10.87
CA GLU A 66 -4.62 -8.57 11.08
C GLU A 66 -5.44 -9.47 10.15
N LEU A 67 -5.00 -9.68 8.91
CA LEU A 67 -5.64 -10.61 7.97
C LEU A 67 -5.55 -12.06 8.47
N ALA A 68 -4.41 -12.48 9.02
CA ALA A 68 -4.25 -13.80 9.62
C ALA A 68 -5.19 -14.00 10.83
N HIS A 69 -5.31 -12.98 11.70
CA HIS A 69 -6.29 -12.99 12.80
C HIS A 69 -7.72 -13.14 12.28
N TRP A 70 -8.04 -12.42 11.19
CA TRP A 70 -9.35 -12.51 10.55
C TRP A 70 -9.67 -13.92 10.07
N ILE A 71 -8.71 -14.58 9.43
CA ILE A 71 -8.85 -15.95 8.92
C ILE A 71 -9.05 -16.96 10.06
N ILE A 72 -8.27 -16.85 11.14
CA ILE A 72 -8.28 -17.84 12.23
C ILE A 72 -9.47 -17.63 13.18
N HIS A 73 -9.83 -16.37 13.44
CA HIS A 73 -10.78 -16.01 14.51
C HIS A 73 -12.09 -15.40 13.97
N GLY A 74 -12.24 -15.24 12.66
CA GLY A 74 -13.41 -14.62 12.02
C GLY A 74 -13.49 -13.10 12.15
N ARG A 75 -12.51 -12.47 12.82
CA ARG A 75 -12.43 -11.01 13.00
C ARG A 75 -10.98 -10.56 13.23
N PRO A 76 -10.63 -9.32 12.85
CA PRO A 76 -9.32 -8.76 13.17
C PRO A 76 -9.19 -8.50 14.69
N GLU A 77 -7.95 -8.28 15.14
CA GLU A 77 -7.67 -7.90 16.52
C GLU A 77 -7.92 -6.39 16.71
N LYS A 78 -7.52 -5.59 15.71
CA LYS A 78 -7.69 -4.14 15.69
C LYS A 78 -8.99 -3.72 14.99
N ASP A 79 -9.37 -2.46 15.20
CA ASP A 79 -10.40 -1.83 14.37
C ASP A 79 -9.86 -1.65 12.95
N MET A 80 -10.45 -2.42 12.04
CA MET A 80 -10.12 -2.43 10.62
C MET A 80 -11.27 -1.91 9.76
N TYR A 81 -12.28 -1.23 10.32
CA TYR A 81 -13.44 -0.75 9.56
C TYR A 81 -13.05 0.05 8.32
N GLY A 82 -12.02 0.90 8.42
CA GLY A 82 -11.53 1.68 7.29
C GLY A 82 -10.85 0.88 6.18
N TYR A 83 -10.53 -0.38 6.40
CA TYR A 83 -9.85 -1.28 5.46
C TYR A 83 -10.71 -2.48 5.05
N ASP A 84 -11.85 -2.70 5.73
CA ASP A 84 -12.79 -3.77 5.43
C ASP A 84 -13.36 -3.54 4.02
N ILE A 85 -13.51 -4.62 3.27
CA ILE A 85 -14.03 -4.59 1.90
C ILE A 85 -15.57 -4.60 1.84
N ARG A 86 -16.22 -4.67 2.99
CA ARG A 86 -17.69 -4.73 3.17
C ARG A 86 -18.20 -3.43 3.76
#